data_AF-A0A7S0B1S8-F1
#
_entry.id   AF-A0A7S0B1S8-F1
#
_cell.length_a   1.000
_cell.length_b   1.000
_cell.length_c   1.000
_cell.angle_alpha   90.00
_cell.angle_beta   90.00
_cell.angle_gamma   90.00
#
_symmetry.space_group_name_H-M   'P 1'
#
loop_
_entity.id
_entity.type
_entity.pdbx_description
1 polymer ?
#
loop_
_entity_poly.entity_id
_entity_poly.type
_entity_poly.pdbx_seq_one_letter_code
_entity_poly.pdbx_strand_id
1 'polypeptide(L)'
;MESAVDALRVGLAIGDEVILLGMSTGGVLATWLASLPSLRQHIAGLVLISPAFALGHPLYPVLKHSFASLRLLPGSFGKRVRSFLIKAVIGDTKASPALSEEHQRFNSLVYPTEAILNLLDVLWTLE
;
A
#
# COMPACT_ATOMS: atom_id res chain seq x y z
N MET A 1 -3.88 2.73 -7.06
CA MET A 1 -3.19 2.77 -8.37
C MET A 1 -3.52 4.07 -9.10
N GLU A 2 -4.80 4.34 -9.41
CA GLU A 2 -5.26 5.55 -10.11
C GLU A 2 -4.72 6.86 -9.51
N SER A 3 -4.88 7.07 -8.20
CA SER A 3 -4.39 8.29 -7.54
C SER A 3 -2.88 8.51 -7.67
N ALA A 4 -2.08 7.45 -7.82
CA ALA A 4 -0.64 7.58 -8.04
C ALA A 4 -0.34 8.05 -9.47
N VAL A 5 -1.09 7.54 -10.46
CA VAL A 5 -1.00 8.01 -11.85
C VAL A 5 -1.44 9.47 -11.96
N ASP A 6 -2.52 9.85 -11.26
CA ASP A 6 -2.98 11.25 -11.26
C ASP A 6 -1.96 12.18 -10.61
N ALA A 7 -1.32 11.77 -9.51
CA ALA A 7 -0.25 12.54 -8.90
C ALA A 7 0.93 12.76 -9.87
N LEU A 8 1.31 11.72 -10.63
CA LEU A 8 2.33 11.85 -11.69
C LEU A 8 1.87 12.84 -12.77
N ARG A 9 0.63 12.75 -13.25
CA ARG A 9 0.08 13.69 -14.25
C ARG A 9 0.12 15.14 -13.77
N VAL A 10 -0.20 15.39 -12.51
CA VAL A 10 -0.10 16.73 -11.91
C VAL A 10 1.35 17.20 -11.91
N GLY A 11 2.30 16.35 -11.54
CA GLY A 11 3.72 16.68 -11.59
C GLY A 11 4.19 17.01 -13.01
N LEU A 12 3.76 16.23 -14.00
CA LEU A 12 4.12 16.44 -15.41
C LEU A 12 3.43 17.63 -16.07
N ALA A 13 2.34 18.12 -15.48
CA ALA A 13 1.76 19.39 -15.89
C ALA A 13 2.63 20.60 -15.46
N ILE A 14 3.58 20.40 -14.53
CA ILE A 14 4.41 21.45 -13.96
C ILE A 14 5.87 21.36 -14.45
N GLY A 15 6.36 20.16 -14.79
CA GLY A 15 7.72 19.96 -15.31
C GLY A 15 7.83 18.76 -16.25
N ASP A 16 8.89 18.72 -17.05
CA ASP A 16 9.10 17.67 -18.07
C ASP A 16 9.45 16.30 -17.47
N GLU A 17 10.13 16.31 -16.31
CA GLU A 17 10.47 15.15 -15.51
C GLU A 17 10.22 15.42 -14.02
N VAL A 18 9.91 14.37 -13.25
CA VAL A 18 9.64 14.48 -11.81
C VAL A 18 10.48 13.52 -10.98
N ILE A 19 10.72 13.90 -9.73
CA ILE A 19 11.21 12.98 -8.69
C ILE A 19 10.00 12.49 -7.90
N LEU A 20 9.79 11.16 -7.85
CA LEU A 20 8.72 10.57 -7.06
C LEU A 20 9.21 10.29 -5.64
N LEU A 21 8.57 10.95 -4.66
CA LEU A 21 8.76 10.65 -3.25
C LEU A 21 7.64 9.74 -2.75
N GLY A 22 8.02 8.57 -2.24
CA GLY A 22 7.07 7.56 -1.77
C GLY A 22 7.40 7.07 -0.36
N MET A 23 6.40 7.09 0.52
CA MET A 23 6.49 6.54 1.88
C MET A 23 5.58 5.32 2.02
N SER A 24 6.06 4.25 2.67
CA SER A 24 5.27 3.03 2.93
C SER A 24 4.66 2.46 1.63
N THR A 25 3.34 2.33 1.55
CA THR A 25 2.61 1.89 0.35
C THR A 25 2.86 2.82 -0.83
N GLY A 26 3.04 4.13 -0.59
CA GLY A 26 3.41 5.10 -1.61
C GLY A 26 4.78 4.81 -2.25
N GLY A 27 5.72 4.24 -1.49
CA GLY A 27 7.01 3.78 -2.03
C GLY A 27 6.84 2.68 -3.07
N VAL A 28 5.97 1.70 -2.80
CA VAL A 28 5.62 0.64 -3.75
C VAL A 28 4.99 1.21 -5.01
N LEU A 29 4.05 2.15 -4.86
CA LEU A 29 3.38 2.81 -5.98
C LEU A 29 4.36 3.63 -6.83
N ALA A 30 5.30 4.33 -6.20
CA ALA A 30 6.34 5.08 -6.90
C ALA A 30 7.27 4.15 -7.71
N THR A 31 7.69 3.04 -7.12
CA THR A 31 8.47 2.00 -7.83
C THR A 31 7.68 1.38 -8.98
N TRP A 32 6.39 1.11 -8.80
CA TRP A 32 5.52 0.63 -9.87
C TRP A 32 5.41 1.62 -11.02
N LEU A 33 5.17 2.92 -10.75
CA LEU A 33 5.12 3.93 -11.82
C LEU A 33 6.42 4.00 -12.62
N ALA A 34 7.56 3.92 -11.93
CA ALA A 34 8.88 3.93 -12.57
C ALA A 34 9.20 2.64 -13.35
N SER A 35 8.50 1.54 -13.10
CA SER A 35 8.67 0.30 -13.86
C SER A 35 7.89 0.29 -15.17
N LEU A 36 6.88 1.16 -15.33
CA LEU A 36 6.07 1.26 -16.54
C LEU A 36 6.86 1.94 -17.66
N PRO A 37 7.12 1.26 -18.81
CA PRO A 37 7.96 1.81 -19.87
C PRO A 37 7.48 3.16 -20.42
N SER A 38 6.16 3.36 -20.51
CA SER A 38 5.55 4.60 -21.00
C SER A 38 5.72 5.79 -20.06
N LEU A 39 6.00 5.56 -18.77
CA LEU A 39 6.11 6.60 -17.75
C LEU A 39 7.55 6.80 -17.28
N ARG A 40 8.41 5.78 -17.44
CA ARG A 40 9.80 5.78 -16.96
C ARG A 40 10.62 6.97 -17.44
N GLN A 41 10.44 7.38 -18.69
CA GLN A 41 11.17 8.53 -19.28
C GLN A 41 10.82 9.87 -18.65
N HIS A 42 9.74 9.95 -17.87
CA HIS A 42 9.28 11.17 -17.21
C HIS A 42 9.67 11.21 -15.72
N ILE A 43 10.42 10.21 -15.24
CA ILE A 43 10.77 10.06 -13.83
C ILE A 43 12.29 10.14 -13.70
N ALA A 44 12.77 11.30 -13.26
CA ALA A 44 14.20 11.57 -13.06
C ALA A 44 14.79 10.78 -11.88
N GLY A 45 13.97 10.40 -10.90
CA GLY A 45 14.44 9.63 -9.76
C GLY A 45 13.34 9.25 -8.76
N LEU A 46 13.71 8.39 -7.82
CA LEU A 46 12.86 7.92 -6.71
C LEU A 46 13.49 8.27 -5.37
N VAL A 47 12.67 8.76 -4.45
CA VAL A 47 13.02 8.90 -3.02
C VAL A 47 12.07 8.02 -2.22
N LEU A 48 12.58 6.91 -1.68
CA LEU A 48 11.77 5.89 -1.02
C LEU A 48 12.02 5.89 0.49
N ILE A 49 10.97 6.10 1.27
CA ILE A 49 11.02 6.09 2.74
C ILE A 49 10.24 4.88 3.24
N SER A 50 10.95 3.88 3.77
CA SER A 50 10.37 2.63 4.28
C SER A 50 9.35 1.99 3.32
N PRO A 51 9.74 1.68 2.07
CA PRO A 51 8.80 1.15 1.08
C PRO A 51 8.25 -0.21 1.50
N ALA A 52 6.93 -0.39 1.39
CA ALA A 52 6.21 -1.56 1.88
C ALA A 52 6.12 -2.70 0.84
N PHE A 53 7.24 -3.17 0.30
CA PHE A 53 7.26 -4.17 -0.80
C PHE A 53 6.67 -5.54 -0.42
N ALA A 54 6.58 -5.86 0.86
CA ALA A 54 5.96 -7.07 1.37
C ALA A 54 5.45 -6.87 2.80
N LEU A 55 4.52 -7.72 3.24
CA LEU A 55 4.19 -7.85 4.65
C LEU A 55 5.18 -8.81 5.32
N GLY A 56 5.75 -8.39 6.45
CA GLY A 56 6.71 -9.20 7.23
C GLY A 56 6.09 -10.36 8.02
N HIS A 57 4.83 -10.73 7.77
CA HIS A 57 4.18 -11.83 8.49
C HIS A 57 4.52 -13.18 7.84
N PRO A 58 4.93 -14.22 8.59
CA PRO A 58 5.34 -15.51 8.01
C PRO A 58 4.27 -16.16 7.12
N LEU A 59 2.99 -15.99 7.48
CA LEU A 59 1.87 -16.53 6.70
C LEU A 59 1.49 -15.66 5.49
N TYR A 60 2.11 -14.49 5.28
CA TYR A 60 1.74 -13.57 4.20
C TYR A 60 1.76 -14.22 2.82
N PRO A 61 2.80 -14.96 2.39
CA PRO A 61 2.84 -15.54 1.04
C PRO A 61 1.67 -16.49 0.76
N VAL A 62 1.21 -17.21 1.79
CA VAL A 62 0.09 -18.16 1.67
C VAL A 62 -1.25 -17.44 1.75
N LEU A 63 -1.39 -16.53 2.73
CA LEU A 63 -2.65 -15.85 2.98
C LEU A 63 -2.96 -14.80 1.93
N LYS A 64 -1.97 -14.21 1.24
CA LYS A 64 -2.24 -13.15 0.26
C LYS A 64 -3.12 -13.65 -0.87
N HIS A 65 -2.84 -14.83 -1.45
CA HIS A 65 -3.62 -15.35 -2.57
C HIS A 65 -5.05 -15.68 -2.14
N SER A 66 -5.21 -16.30 -0.98
CA SER A 66 -6.53 -16.61 -0.43
C SER A 66 -7.34 -15.35 -0.06
N PHE A 67 -6.72 -14.35 0.57
CA PHE A 67 -7.44 -13.13 0.97
C PHE A 67 -7.66 -12.13 -0.17
N ALA A 68 -6.75 -12.06 -1.14
CA ALA A 68 -6.87 -11.18 -2.30
C ALA A 68 -7.86 -11.74 -3.32
N SER A 69 -7.89 -13.06 -3.55
CA SER A 69 -8.87 -13.69 -4.45
C SER A 69 -10.33 -13.48 -4.02
N LEU A 70 -10.59 -13.27 -2.72
CA LEU A 70 -11.92 -12.87 -2.24
C LEU A 70 -12.41 -11.52 -2.81
N ARG A 71 -11.52 -10.71 -3.39
CA ARG A 71 -11.90 -9.50 -4.14
C ARG A 71 -12.70 -9.81 -5.40
N LEU A 72 -12.58 -11.02 -5.95
CA LEU A 72 -13.34 -11.46 -7.11
C LEU A 72 -14.83 -11.66 -6.78
N LEU A 73 -15.19 -11.69 -5.49
CA LEU A 73 -16.60 -11.71 -5.07
C LEU A 73 -17.31 -10.41 -5.49
N PRO A 74 -18.56 -10.48 -5.96
CA PRO A 74 -19.25 -9.32 -6.51
C PRO A 74 -19.42 -8.16 -5.51
N GLY A 75 -19.09 -6.95 -5.98
CA GLY A 75 -19.48 -5.69 -5.37
C GLY A 75 -19.09 -5.52 -3.89
N SER A 76 -19.99 -4.91 -3.12
CA SER A 76 -19.77 -4.61 -1.70
C SER A 76 -19.74 -5.86 -0.81
N PHE A 77 -20.23 -7.00 -1.31
CA PHE A 77 -20.23 -8.27 -0.57
C PHE A 77 -18.81 -8.78 -0.31
N GLY A 78 -17.95 -8.81 -1.34
CA GLY A 78 -16.55 -9.21 -1.18
C GLY A 78 -15.80 -8.34 -0.17
N LYS A 79 -16.03 -7.02 -0.20
CA LYS A 79 -15.44 -6.08 0.77
C LYS A 79 -15.90 -6.37 2.20
N ARG A 80 -17.19 -6.64 2.41
CA ARG A 80 -17.75 -6.98 3.73
C ARG A 80 -17.19 -8.29 4.27
N VAL A 81 -17.14 -9.33 3.44
CA VAL A 81 -16.58 -10.64 3.81
C VAL A 81 -15.10 -10.50 4.19
N ARG A 82 -14.28 -9.84 3.35
CA ARG A 82 -12.85 -9.62 3.63
C ARG A 82 -12.62 -8.83 4.91
N SER A 83 -13.38 -7.75 5.12
CA SER A 83 -13.32 -6.93 6.34
C SER A 83 -13.73 -7.73 7.58
N PHE A 84 -14.81 -8.52 7.50
CA PHE A 84 -15.24 -9.40 8.58
C PHE A 84 -14.17 -10.45 8.92
N LEU A 85 -13.65 -11.16 7.91
CA LEU A 85 -12.65 -12.20 8.11
C LEU A 85 -11.35 -11.67 8.70
N ILE A 86 -10.84 -10.53 8.20
CA ILE A 86 -9.59 -9.98 8.73
C ILE A 86 -9.75 -9.47 10.16
N LYS A 87 -10.91 -8.89 10.51
CA LYS A 87 -11.24 -8.50 11.88
C LYS A 87 -11.41 -9.68 12.82
N ALA A 88 -12.01 -10.78 12.34
CA ALA A 88 -12.14 -11.99 13.14
C ALA A 88 -10.78 -12.60 13.50
N VAL A 89 -9.75 -12.41 12.66
CA VAL A 89 -8.39 -12.94 12.88
C VAL A 89 -7.52 -11.97 13.69
N ILE A 90 -7.56 -10.67 13.39
CA ILE A 90 -6.62 -9.67 13.94
C ILE A 90 -7.27 -8.79 15.02
N GLY A 91 -8.60 -8.67 15.02
CA GLY A 91 -9.35 -7.66 15.77
C GLY A 91 -9.63 -6.41 14.94
N ASP A 92 -10.35 -5.44 15.53
CA ASP A 92 -10.72 -4.19 14.87
C ASP A 92 -9.52 -3.27 14.58
N THR A 93 -8.50 -3.34 15.43
CA THR A 93 -7.31 -2.52 15.30
C THR A 93 -6.04 -3.33 15.45
N LYS A 94 -5.04 -2.99 14.64
CA LYS A 94 -3.68 -3.48 14.80
C LYS A 94 -2.85 -2.41 15.51
N ALA A 95 -2.35 -2.75 16.69
CA ALA A 95 -1.42 -1.92 17.45
C ALA A 95 0.02 -2.37 17.20
N SER A 96 0.93 -1.42 17.07
CA SER A 96 2.38 -1.65 17.10
C SER A 96 2.92 -1.13 18.44
N PRO A 97 3.85 -1.86 19.10
CA PRO A 97 4.46 -1.36 20.33
C PRO A 97 5.26 -0.09 20.04
N ALA A 98 5.23 0.87 20.98
CA ALA A 98 6.10 2.02 20.94
C ALA A 98 7.56 1.57 21.08
N LEU A 99 8.46 2.21 20.35
CA LEU A 99 9.91 1.94 20.44
C LEU A 99 10.62 2.97 21.33
N SER A 100 10.03 4.15 21.48
CA SER A 100 10.46 5.24 22.36
C SER A 100 9.28 6.16 22.68
N GLU A 101 9.43 7.05 23.66
CA GLU A 101 8.43 8.07 23.97
C GLU A 101 8.19 9.02 22.79
N GLU A 102 9.25 9.40 22.07
CA GLU A 102 9.16 10.25 20.89
C GLU A 102 8.39 9.55 19.77
N HIS A 103 8.65 8.24 19.58
CA HIS A 103 7.91 7.44 18.61
C HIS A 103 6.41 7.42 18.93
N GLN A 104 6.04 7.23 20.19
CA GLN A 104 4.65 7.27 20.63
C GLN A 104 4.02 8.66 20.48
N ARG A 105 4.81 9.72 20.69
CA ARG A 105 4.34 11.10 20.61
C ARG A 105 4.04 11.54 19.18
N PHE A 106 4.87 11.14 18.22
CA PHE A 106 4.79 11.66 16.85
C PHE A 106 4.17 10.67 15.85
N ASN A 107 4.08 9.38 16.17
CA ASN A 107 3.54 8.38 15.26
C ASN A 107 2.22 7.80 15.76
N SER A 108 1.31 7.57 14.83
CA SER A 108 0.17 6.69 15.09
C SER A 108 0.67 5.26 15.29
N LEU A 109 0.31 4.65 16.41
CA LEU A 109 0.69 3.26 16.73
C LEU A 109 -0.47 2.28 16.54
N VAL A 110 -1.69 2.79 16.45
CA VAL A 110 -2.91 1.99 16.31
C VAL A 110 -3.58 2.34 15.00
N TYR A 111 -3.88 1.30 14.22
CA TYR A 111 -4.49 1.45 12.90
C TYR A 111 -5.70 0.53 12.78
N PRO A 112 -6.76 0.93 12.06
CA PRO A 112 -7.81 0.01 11.66
C PRO A 112 -7.21 -1.16 10.89
N THR A 113 -7.61 -2.38 11.24
CA THR A 113 -7.08 -3.60 10.60
C THR A 113 -7.34 -3.59 9.08
N GLU A 114 -8.42 -2.97 8.63
CA GLU A 114 -8.79 -2.86 7.22
C GLU A 114 -7.76 -2.10 6.39
N ALA A 115 -6.90 -1.27 7.00
CA ALA A 115 -5.81 -0.60 6.28
C ALA A 115 -4.87 -1.62 5.59
N ILE A 116 -4.72 -2.81 6.19
CA ILE A 116 -3.93 -3.91 5.62
C ILE A 116 -4.54 -4.40 4.30
N LEU A 117 -5.87 -4.39 4.15
CA LEU A 117 -6.54 -4.84 2.93
C LEU A 117 -6.15 -4.00 1.71
N ASN A 118 -5.97 -2.68 1.89
CA ASN A 118 -5.53 -1.80 0.80
C ASN A 118 -4.11 -2.14 0.35
N LEU A 119 -3.20 -2.37 1.29
CA LEU A 119 -1.83 -2.78 0.97
C LEU A 119 -1.80 -4.16 0.30
N LEU A 120 -2.59 -5.12 0.79
CA LEU A 120 -2.76 -6.43 0.15
C LEU A 120 -3.25 -6.30 -1.30
N ASP A 121 -4.22 -5.43 -1.54
CA ASP A 121 -4.77 -5.20 -2.88
C ASP A 121 -3.74 -4.58 -3.82
N VAL A 122 -2.91 -3.66 -3.34
CA VAL A 122 -1.79 -3.10 -4.11
C VAL A 122 -0.78 -4.19 -4.44
N LEU A 123 -0.29 -4.92 -3.44
CA LEU A 123 0.73 -5.95 -3.64
C LEU A 123 0.25 -7.09 -4.53
N TRP A 124 -1.03 -7.47 -4.44
CA TRP A 124 -1.65 -8.42 -5.36
C TRP A 124 -1.67 -7.97 -6.81
N THR A 125 -1.97 -6.68 -7.05
CA THR A 125 -2.11 -6.13 -8.40
C THR A 125 -0.76 -5.98 -9.12
N LEU A 126 0.34 -6.02 -8.38
CA LEU A 126 1.70 -5.80 -8.90
C LEU A 126 2.41 -7.09 -9.31
N GLU A 127 1.81 -8.25 -9.06
CA GLU A 127 2.27 -9.56 -9.51
C GLU A 127 1.50 -10.02 -10.75
#